data_AF-A0A7J2XD38-F1
#
_entry.id   AF-A0A7J2XD38-F1
#
_cell.length_a   1.000
_cell.length_b   1.000
_cell.length_c   1.000
_cell.angle_alpha   90.00
_cell.angle_beta   90.00
_cell.angle_gamma   90.00
#
_symmetry.space_group_name_H-M   'P 1'
#
loop_
_entity.id
_entity.type
_entity.pdbx_description
1 polymer ?
#
loop_
_entity_poly.entity_id
_entity_poly.type
_entity_poly.pdbx_seq_one_letter_code
_entity_poly.pdbx_strand_id
1 'polypeptide(L)'
;MEADTGNILIDELARKKAQLLSYGLIEVPKDILSNLSVERPKSGPSSGSNLVGFEFKGRRLKLVVSRKRERFRLQRIGNEYVILDRDEVFLKVKPLDLSTHAPGQVFISLDNRCIFNCLFCRRESIVRGEEKLLGFVRRHLEKGISSLSITSGVFPSVEGHVERIERFVKGIRKDYDDISIGVEVVVGSREDIERLRSAGVDEMKINLQFPTKKLFDAICGYMEYEKIL
;
A
#
# COMPACT_ATOMS: atom_id res chain seq x y z
N MET A 1 -13.65 -2.51 -23.31
CA MET A 1 -12.74 -1.37 -23.14
C MET A 1 -11.34 -1.90 -23.36
N GLU A 2 -10.90 -1.95 -24.61
CA GLU A 2 -9.52 -2.34 -24.92
C GLU A 2 -8.60 -1.27 -24.33
N ALA A 3 -7.64 -1.70 -23.50
CA ALA A 3 -6.59 -0.79 -23.07
C ALA A 3 -5.78 -0.45 -24.33
N ASP A 4 -5.94 0.77 -24.81
CA ASP A 4 -5.14 1.34 -25.90
C ASP A 4 -3.68 1.42 -25.43
N THR A 5 -2.95 0.32 -25.59
CA THR A 5 -1.53 0.20 -25.30
C THR A 5 -0.67 0.83 -26.39
N GLY A 6 -1.28 1.33 -27.47
CA GLY A 6 -0.60 1.92 -28.60
C GLY A 6 -0.16 3.35 -28.34
N ASN A 7 0.70 3.59 -27.33
CA ASN A 7 1.67 4.71 -27.25
C ASN A 7 2.23 5.01 -25.84
N ILE A 8 2.22 4.07 -24.89
CA ILE A 8 2.86 4.28 -23.57
C ILE A 8 4.36 4.68 -23.68
N LEU A 9 5.03 4.32 -24.78
CA LEU A 9 6.42 4.70 -25.05
C LEU A 9 6.60 6.06 -25.74
N ILE A 10 5.53 6.69 -26.25
CA ILE A 10 5.57 8.05 -26.82
C ILE A 10 5.40 9.12 -25.73
N ASP A 11 4.74 8.79 -24.62
CA ASP A 11 4.67 9.68 -23.47
C ASP A 11 6.05 9.82 -22.79
N GLU A 12 6.69 10.98 -23.00
CA GLU A 12 7.98 11.31 -22.41
C GLU A 12 7.98 11.11 -20.88
N LEU A 13 6.87 11.40 -20.20
CA LEU A 13 6.76 11.26 -18.75
C LEU A 13 6.69 9.79 -18.32
N ALA A 14 5.98 8.93 -19.07
CA ALA A 14 5.99 7.49 -18.86
C ALA A 14 7.39 6.91 -19.11
N ARG A 15 8.07 7.35 -20.18
CA ARG A 15 9.45 6.93 -20.46
C ARG A 15 10.40 7.32 -19.33
N LYS A 16 10.34 8.57 -18.84
CA LYS A 16 11.17 9.02 -17.70
C LYS A 16 10.87 8.24 -16.43
N LYS A 17 9.59 7.99 -16.12
CA LYS A 17 9.17 7.14 -15.00
C LYS A 17 9.75 5.73 -15.14
N ALA A 18 9.63 5.12 -16.31
CA ALA A 18 10.14 3.78 -16.59
C ALA A 18 11.66 3.71 -16.39
N GLN A 19 12.42 4.69 -16.91
CA GLN A 19 13.88 4.74 -16.71
C GLN A 19 14.28 4.81 -15.24
N LEU A 20 13.57 5.63 -14.43
CA LEU A 20 13.81 5.71 -12.99
C LEU A 20 13.48 4.39 -12.29
N LEU A 21 12.33 3.77 -12.59
CA LEU A 21 11.91 2.50 -11.98
C LEU A 21 12.81 1.33 -12.37
N SER A 22 13.24 1.25 -13.63
CA SER A 22 14.15 0.21 -14.11
C SER A 22 15.53 0.30 -13.48
N TYR A 23 16.01 1.51 -13.17
CA TYR A 23 17.26 1.69 -12.44
C TYR A 23 17.10 1.46 -10.93
N GLY A 24 15.96 1.88 -10.37
CA GLY A 24 15.50 1.56 -9.01
C GLY A 24 16.22 2.28 -7.87
N LEU A 25 17.40 2.86 -8.12
CA LEU A 25 18.24 3.53 -7.13
C LEU A 25 18.30 5.05 -7.35
N ILE A 26 18.48 5.80 -6.26
CA ILE A 26 18.76 7.23 -6.30
C ILE A 26 19.76 7.61 -5.21
N GLU A 27 20.75 8.43 -5.54
CA GLU A 27 21.60 9.08 -4.54
C GLU A 27 20.85 10.27 -3.95
N VAL A 28 20.76 10.32 -2.61
CA VAL A 28 20.17 11.46 -1.90
C VAL A 28 21.19 11.99 -0.90
N PRO A 29 21.66 13.24 -1.05
CA PRO A 29 22.53 13.90 -0.08
C PRO A 29 21.93 13.86 1.34
N LYS A 30 22.75 13.68 2.37
CA LYS A 30 22.27 13.48 3.75
C LYS A 30 21.44 14.65 4.27
N ASP A 31 21.85 15.87 3.95
CA ASP A 31 21.17 17.13 4.28
C ASP A 31 19.80 17.25 3.61
N ILE A 32 19.65 16.70 2.41
CA ILE A 32 18.36 16.60 1.75
C ILE A 32 17.53 15.49 2.38
N LEU A 33 18.12 14.30 2.58
CA LEU A 33 17.43 13.11 3.07
C LEU A 33 16.79 13.34 4.45
N SER A 34 17.42 14.11 5.34
CA SER A 34 16.87 14.45 6.66
C SER A 34 15.57 15.25 6.60
N ASN A 35 15.25 15.84 5.45
CA ASN A 35 14.04 16.63 5.21
C ASN A 35 12.98 15.86 4.40
N LEU A 36 13.23 14.59 4.06
CA LEU A 36 12.30 13.77 3.29
C LEU A 36 11.62 12.72 4.17
N SER A 37 10.39 12.34 3.80
CA SER A 37 9.73 11.17 4.36
C SER A 37 10.40 9.90 3.83
N VAL A 38 10.92 9.07 4.73
CA VAL A 38 11.63 7.82 4.39
C VAL A 38 10.82 6.63 4.88
N GLU A 39 10.50 5.75 3.95
CA GLU A 39 9.84 4.48 4.25
C GLU A 39 10.85 3.35 4.34
N ARG A 40 10.61 2.40 5.26
CA ARG A 40 11.38 1.15 5.35
C ARG A 40 10.44 -0.05 5.35
N PRO A 41 10.10 -0.60 4.17
CA PRO A 41 9.14 -1.68 4.06
C PRO A 41 9.69 -2.96 4.68
N LYS A 42 8.78 -3.79 5.20
CA LYS A 42 9.10 -5.06 5.86
C LYS A 42 8.91 -6.28 4.94
N SER A 43 8.37 -6.06 3.75
CA SER A 43 8.01 -7.08 2.76
C SER A 43 8.21 -6.52 1.34
N GLY A 44 8.25 -7.43 0.36
CA GLY A 44 8.46 -7.10 -1.05
C GLY A 44 9.93 -6.94 -1.47
N PRO A 45 10.19 -6.66 -2.76
CA PRO A 45 11.55 -6.63 -3.33
C PRO A 45 12.49 -5.60 -2.66
N SER A 46 11.94 -4.52 -2.10
CA SER A 46 12.70 -3.47 -1.43
C SER A 46 12.73 -3.62 0.10
N SER A 47 12.33 -4.78 0.63
CA SER A 47 12.30 -5.06 2.07
C SER A 47 13.64 -4.74 2.74
N GLY A 48 13.59 -3.98 3.83
CA GLY A 48 14.77 -3.60 4.61
C GLY A 48 15.55 -2.39 4.07
N SER A 49 15.29 -1.95 2.85
CA SER A 49 15.89 -0.75 2.24
C SER A 49 15.18 0.55 2.67
N ASN A 50 15.86 1.69 2.54
CA ASN A 50 15.25 3.00 2.71
C ASN A 50 14.70 3.48 1.35
N LEU A 51 13.44 3.89 1.32
CA LEU A 51 12.76 4.38 0.13
C LEU A 51 12.36 5.84 0.31
N VAL A 52 12.46 6.60 -0.77
CA VAL A 52 11.92 7.96 -0.88
C VAL A 52 10.91 8.00 -2.03
N GLY A 53 9.86 8.81 -1.84
CA GLY A 53 8.78 8.97 -2.82
C GLY A 53 8.84 10.32 -3.50
N PHE A 54 8.51 10.34 -4.80
CA PHE A 54 8.44 11.56 -5.59
C PHE A 54 7.18 11.61 -6.43
N GLU A 55 6.65 12.81 -6.61
CA GLU A 55 5.58 13.14 -7.54
C GLU A 55 6.03 14.17 -8.58
N PHE A 56 5.61 13.98 -9.82
CA PHE A 56 5.80 14.93 -10.92
C PHE A 56 4.66 14.78 -11.91
N LYS A 57 4.03 15.90 -12.30
CA LYS A 57 3.01 15.94 -13.37
C LYS A 57 1.96 14.80 -13.25
N GLY A 58 1.43 14.59 -12.04
CA GLY A 58 0.42 13.55 -11.75
C GLY A 58 0.94 12.11 -11.68
N ARG A 59 2.25 11.88 -11.78
CA ARG A 59 2.88 10.55 -11.68
C ARG A 59 3.65 10.45 -10.38
N ARG A 60 3.56 9.28 -9.74
CA ARG A 60 4.27 8.94 -8.50
C ARG A 60 5.22 7.78 -8.71
N LEU A 61 6.34 7.79 -8.01
CA LEU A 61 7.29 6.68 -7.94
C LEU A 61 8.01 6.65 -6.59
N LYS A 62 8.55 5.48 -6.24
CA LYS A 62 9.44 5.28 -5.11
C LYS A 62 10.78 4.77 -5.62
N LEU A 63 11.88 5.23 -5.04
CA LEU A 63 13.24 4.79 -5.36
C LEU A 63 13.99 4.43 -4.09
N VAL A 64 14.86 3.43 -4.19
CA VAL A 64 15.73 3.00 -3.10
C VAL A 64 16.88 4.00 -2.95
N VAL A 65 17.06 4.50 -1.73
CA VAL A 65 18.15 5.43 -1.41
C VAL A 65 19.47 4.67 -1.41
N SER A 66 20.40 5.09 -2.27
CA SER A 66 21.78 4.64 -2.27
C SER A 66 22.68 5.60 -1.49
N ARG A 67 23.73 5.06 -0.88
CA ARG A 67 24.82 5.83 -0.24
C ARG A 67 26.03 6.01 -1.15
N LYS A 68 25.98 5.48 -2.38
CA LYS A 68 27.04 5.55 -3.38
C LYS A 68 26.67 6.56 -4.46
N ARG A 69 27.65 6.93 -5.29
CA ARG A 69 27.39 7.72 -6.50
C ARG A 69 26.49 6.93 -7.44
N GLU A 70 25.31 7.46 -7.75
CA GLU A 70 24.35 6.83 -8.66
C GLU A 70 24.20 7.63 -9.96
N ARG A 71 23.70 6.98 -11.01
CA ARG A 71 23.28 7.65 -12.26
C ARG A 71 22.27 8.75 -11.97
N PHE A 72 21.25 8.43 -11.18
CA PHE A 72 20.20 9.35 -10.77
C PHE A 72 20.48 9.92 -9.39
N ARG A 73 20.41 11.25 -9.25
CA ARG A 73 20.73 11.93 -8.00
C ARG A 73 19.74 13.05 -7.72
N LEU A 74 19.34 13.18 -6.47
CA LEU A 74 18.47 14.27 -6.05
C LEU A 74 19.30 15.50 -5.69
N GLN A 75 18.92 16.65 -6.24
CA GLN A 75 19.47 17.95 -5.87
C GLN A 75 18.35 18.93 -5.58
N ARG A 76 18.65 19.93 -4.76
CA ARG A 76 17.81 21.11 -4.58
C ARG A 76 18.39 22.28 -5.37
N ILE A 77 17.62 22.83 -6.30
CA ILE A 77 17.97 24.01 -7.09
C ILE A 77 16.98 25.12 -6.70
N GLY A 78 17.46 26.08 -5.91
CA GLY A 78 16.59 27.07 -5.25
C GLY A 78 15.57 26.40 -4.32
N ASN A 79 14.28 26.54 -4.64
CA ASN A 79 13.18 25.93 -3.88
C ASN A 79 12.63 24.65 -4.51
N GLU A 80 13.21 24.17 -5.61
CA GLU A 80 12.73 22.99 -6.32
C GLU A 80 13.65 21.78 -6.09
N TYR A 81 13.04 20.61 -6.00
CA TYR A 81 13.77 19.34 -6.06
C TYR A 81 13.86 18.87 -7.51
N VAL A 82 15.06 18.46 -7.90
CA VAL A 82 15.37 18.01 -9.26
C VAL A 82 16.11 16.70 -9.18
N ILE A 83 15.66 15.71 -9.96
CA ILE A 83 16.43 14.50 -10.23
C ILE A 83 17.33 14.82 -11.42
N LEU A 84 18.62 14.58 -11.26
CA LEU A 84 19.60 14.62 -12.33
C LEU A 84 19.81 13.22 -12.92
N ASP A 85 20.12 13.13 -14.20
CA ASP A 85 20.69 11.95 -14.86
C ASP A 85 22.12 12.31 -15.31
N ARG A 86 23.14 11.70 -14.71
CA ARG A 86 24.56 12.00 -15.01
C ARG A 86 24.89 13.50 -15.02
N ASP A 87 24.47 14.19 -13.97
CA ASP A 87 24.68 15.64 -13.75
C ASP A 87 23.79 16.58 -14.59
N GLU A 88 22.99 16.06 -15.53
CA GLU A 88 22.03 16.87 -16.29
C GLU A 88 20.63 16.86 -15.68
N VAL A 89 19.90 17.97 -15.79
CA VAL A 89 18.53 18.09 -15.28
C VAL A 89 17.61 17.12 -16.02
N PHE A 90 17.15 16.09 -15.32
CA PHE A 90 16.29 15.06 -15.89
C PHE A 90 14.80 15.37 -15.64
N LEU A 91 14.46 15.69 -14.39
CA LEU A 91 13.07 15.85 -13.97
C LEU A 91 12.92 16.71 -12.70
N LYS A 92 12.01 17.67 -12.73
CA LYS A 92 11.56 18.38 -11.51
C LYS A 92 10.53 17.53 -10.76
N VAL A 93 10.68 17.42 -9.44
CA VAL A 93 9.86 16.56 -8.60
C VAL A 93 9.44 17.26 -7.31
N LYS A 94 8.37 16.76 -6.68
CA LYS A 94 7.98 17.09 -5.32
C LYS A 94 8.15 15.84 -4.45
N PRO A 95 8.76 15.93 -3.26
CA PRO A 95 8.76 14.83 -2.31
C PRO A 95 7.34 14.40 -1.95
N LEU A 96 7.13 13.10 -1.81
CA LEU A 96 5.90 12.53 -1.27
C LEU A 96 6.06 12.23 0.21
N ASP A 97 5.01 12.48 0.99
CA ASP A 97 4.93 11.89 2.32
C ASP A 97 4.58 10.40 2.21
N LEU A 98 5.46 9.56 2.75
CA LEU A 98 5.31 8.11 2.81
C LEU A 98 4.96 7.62 4.22
N SER A 99 4.61 8.51 5.14
CA SER A 99 4.27 8.18 6.54
C SER A 99 3.14 7.14 6.66
N THR A 100 2.25 7.09 5.67
CA THR A 100 1.11 6.17 5.62
C THR A 100 1.26 5.04 4.58
N HIS A 101 2.47 4.79 4.07
CA HIS A 101 2.80 3.85 2.98
C HIS A 101 2.25 4.26 1.60
N ALA A 102 0.99 4.66 1.50
CA ALA A 102 0.35 5.15 0.28
C ALA A 102 -0.11 6.61 0.45
N PRO A 103 0.23 7.54 -0.45
CA PRO A 103 -0.19 8.93 -0.32
C PRO A 103 -1.72 9.06 -0.31
N GLY A 104 -2.26 9.72 0.72
CA GLY A 104 -3.70 9.92 0.88
C GLY A 104 -4.45 8.69 1.41
N GLN A 105 -3.75 7.64 1.84
CA GLN A 105 -4.35 6.41 2.38
C GLN A 105 -3.57 5.89 3.58
N VAL A 106 -4.29 5.53 4.65
CA VAL A 106 -3.73 4.72 5.74
C VAL A 106 -3.89 3.24 5.41
N PHE A 107 -2.82 2.45 5.51
CA PHE A 107 -2.89 0.98 5.45
C PHE A 107 -2.60 0.37 6.83
N ILE A 108 -3.51 -0.46 7.33
CA ILE A 108 -3.35 -1.17 8.61
C ILE A 108 -3.70 -2.66 8.50
N SER A 109 -3.09 -3.45 9.36
CA SER A 109 -3.52 -4.82 9.66
C SER A 109 -4.14 -4.88 11.06
N LEU A 110 -5.37 -5.41 11.19
CA LEU A 110 -6.06 -5.52 12.50
C LEU A 110 -5.52 -6.67 13.34
N ASP A 111 -5.25 -7.82 12.72
CA ASP A 111 -4.63 -8.98 13.35
C ASP A 111 -3.63 -9.60 12.36
N ASN A 112 -2.48 -10.05 12.86
CA ASN A 112 -1.49 -10.74 12.03
C ASN A 112 -1.54 -12.26 12.21
N ARG A 113 -2.36 -12.76 13.15
CA ARG A 113 -2.63 -14.19 13.32
C ARG A 113 -3.59 -14.66 12.24
N CYS A 114 -3.37 -15.88 11.76
CA CYS A 114 -4.22 -16.50 10.76
C CYS A 114 -4.33 -18.00 11.06
N ILE A 115 -5.55 -18.55 10.98
CA ILE A 115 -5.82 -19.99 11.07
C ILE A 115 -5.39 -20.75 9.80
N PHE A 116 -5.20 -20.03 8.70
CA PHE A 116 -4.71 -20.59 7.45
C PHE A 116 -3.18 -20.54 7.35
N ASN A 117 -2.62 -21.39 6.50
CA ASN A 117 -1.17 -21.59 6.39
C ASN A 117 -0.69 -21.50 4.93
N CYS A 118 -1.10 -20.45 4.21
CA CYS A 118 -0.67 -20.25 2.83
C CYS A 118 0.86 -20.11 2.75
N LEU A 119 1.50 -20.85 1.84
CA LEU A 119 2.97 -20.98 1.83
C LEU A 119 3.73 -19.68 1.53
N PHE A 120 3.06 -18.70 0.90
CA PHE A 120 3.64 -17.38 0.60
C PHE A 120 3.42 -16.37 1.74
N CYS A 121 2.52 -16.66 2.69
CA CYS A 121 2.18 -15.72 3.75
C CYS A 121 3.23 -15.77 4.87
N ARG A 122 3.71 -14.58 5.26
CA ARG A 122 4.50 -14.42 6.48
C ARG A 122 3.57 -14.32 7.69
N ARG A 123 3.60 -15.31 8.58
CA ARG A 123 2.83 -15.28 9.83
C ARG A 123 3.58 -14.46 10.88
N GLU A 124 2.85 -13.57 11.57
CA GLU A 124 3.34 -12.89 12.76
C GLU A 124 2.31 -13.01 13.88
N SER A 125 2.74 -13.37 15.09
CA SER A 125 1.86 -13.43 16.27
C SER A 125 1.68 -12.08 16.96
N ILE A 126 2.01 -10.98 16.27
CA ILE A 126 1.92 -9.64 16.84
C ILE A 126 0.46 -9.21 16.89
N VAL A 127 -0.04 -9.04 18.11
CA VAL A 127 -1.37 -8.46 18.36
C VAL A 127 -1.20 -6.99 18.70
N ARG A 128 -1.91 -6.13 17.97
CA ARG A 128 -2.04 -4.71 18.30
C ARG A 128 -3.41 -4.47 18.92
N GLY A 129 -3.44 -3.72 20.02
CA GLY A 129 -4.70 -3.31 20.65
C GLY A 129 -5.51 -2.44 19.70
N GLU A 130 -6.82 -2.69 19.64
CA GLU A 130 -7.75 -2.02 18.73
C GLU A 130 -7.78 -0.51 18.94
N GLU A 131 -7.87 -0.04 20.20
CA GLU A 131 -7.80 1.38 20.55
C GLU A 131 -6.54 2.08 20.05
N LYS A 132 -5.40 1.39 20.08
CA LYS A 132 -4.14 1.94 19.57
C LYS A 132 -4.18 2.11 18.04
N LEU A 133 -4.84 1.18 17.34
CA LEU A 133 -5.05 1.27 15.89
C LEU A 133 -6.04 2.38 15.55
N LEU A 134 -7.18 2.47 16.26
CA LEU A 134 -8.15 3.56 16.10
C LEU A 134 -7.48 4.92 16.33
N GLY A 135 -6.75 5.09 17.42
CA GLY A 135 -6.00 6.32 17.68
C GLY A 135 -4.94 6.62 16.62
N PHE A 136 -4.31 5.60 16.03
CA PHE A 136 -3.41 5.78 14.90
C PHE A 136 -4.13 6.26 13.64
N VAL A 137 -5.28 5.66 13.30
CA VAL A 137 -6.11 6.07 12.16
C VAL A 137 -6.60 7.49 12.35
N ARG A 138 -7.24 7.81 13.48
CA ARG A 138 -7.78 9.16 13.80
C ARG A 138 -6.76 10.27 13.60
N ARG A 139 -5.55 10.10 14.15
CA ARG A 139 -4.45 11.09 13.98
C ARG A 139 -4.05 11.36 12.54
N HIS A 140 -4.27 10.42 11.61
CA HIS A 140 -3.97 10.61 10.19
C HIS A 140 -5.15 11.18 9.43
N LEU A 141 -6.38 10.81 9.81
CA LEU A 141 -7.61 11.43 9.28
C LEU A 141 -7.65 12.92 9.62
N GLU A 142 -7.30 13.30 10.85
CA GLU A 142 -7.15 14.71 11.29
C GLU A 142 -6.08 15.49 10.50
N LYS A 143 -5.13 14.79 9.87
CA LYS A 143 -4.12 15.38 8.99
C LYS A 143 -4.57 15.46 7.53
N GLY A 144 -5.84 15.18 7.24
CA GLY A 144 -6.43 15.25 5.91
C GLY A 144 -6.25 13.99 5.05
N ILE A 145 -5.90 12.84 5.64
CA ILE A 145 -5.99 11.56 4.92
C ILE A 145 -7.46 11.20 4.75
N SER A 146 -7.87 10.89 3.52
CA SER A 146 -9.27 10.66 3.16
C SER A 146 -9.61 9.20 2.86
N SER A 147 -8.65 8.27 3.01
CA SER A 147 -8.92 6.85 2.78
C SER A 147 -8.18 5.92 3.73
N LEU A 148 -8.80 4.76 3.99
CA LEU A 148 -8.32 3.70 4.86
C LEU A 148 -8.40 2.37 4.12
N SER A 149 -7.30 1.62 4.10
CA SER A 149 -7.25 0.24 3.63
C SER A 149 -6.93 -0.67 4.80
N ILE A 150 -7.83 -1.60 5.09
CA ILE A 150 -7.75 -2.52 6.21
C ILE A 150 -7.47 -3.92 5.66
N THR A 151 -6.50 -4.60 6.22
CA THR A 151 -6.31 -6.04 6.05
C THR A 151 -6.34 -6.72 7.41
N SER A 152 -6.47 -8.04 7.44
CA SER A 152 -6.31 -8.81 8.67
C SER A 152 -6.07 -10.27 8.32
N GLY A 153 -5.25 -10.94 9.12
CA GLY A 153 -5.27 -12.39 9.19
C GLY A 153 -6.62 -12.89 9.72
N VAL A 154 -6.96 -14.13 9.36
CA VAL A 154 -8.24 -14.77 9.72
C VAL A 154 -8.09 -15.47 11.06
N PHE A 155 -8.58 -14.86 12.13
CA PHE A 155 -8.47 -15.41 13.48
C PHE A 155 -9.60 -14.90 14.39
N PRO A 156 -10.16 -15.74 15.29
CA PRO A 156 -9.92 -17.19 15.45
C PRO A 156 -10.72 -18.04 14.46
N SER A 157 -11.62 -17.43 13.70
CA SER A 157 -12.47 -18.06 12.67
C SER A 157 -12.75 -17.05 11.57
N VAL A 158 -13.38 -17.49 10.47
CA VAL A 158 -13.86 -16.57 9.41
C VAL A 158 -14.88 -15.58 9.98
N GLU A 159 -15.86 -16.07 10.74
CA GLU A 159 -16.85 -15.21 11.42
C GLU A 159 -16.19 -14.18 12.34
N GLY A 160 -15.30 -14.62 13.24
CA GLY A 160 -14.64 -13.71 14.18
C GLY A 160 -13.75 -12.66 13.50
N HIS A 161 -13.19 -13.00 12.34
CA HIS A 161 -12.47 -12.06 11.47
C HIS A 161 -13.42 -11.01 10.86
N VAL A 162 -14.54 -11.44 10.30
CA VAL A 162 -15.58 -10.55 9.73
C VAL A 162 -16.14 -9.63 10.80
N GLU A 163 -16.57 -10.16 11.95
CA GLU A 163 -17.09 -9.37 13.08
C GLU A 163 -16.10 -8.30 13.54
N ARG A 164 -14.80 -8.63 13.57
CA ARG A 164 -13.79 -7.69 14.02
C ARG A 164 -13.62 -6.54 13.04
N ILE A 165 -13.59 -6.82 11.74
CA ILE A 165 -13.57 -5.78 10.71
C ILE A 165 -14.84 -4.93 10.81
N GLU A 166 -16.00 -5.57 10.91
CA GLU A 166 -17.30 -4.90 11.05
C GLU A 166 -17.32 -3.92 12.24
N ARG A 167 -16.92 -4.38 13.43
CA ARG A 167 -16.83 -3.54 14.63
C ARG A 167 -15.85 -2.38 14.45
N PHE A 168 -14.68 -2.64 13.88
CA PHE A 168 -13.66 -1.62 13.66
C PHE A 168 -14.15 -0.52 12.70
N VAL A 169 -14.76 -0.91 11.57
CA VAL A 169 -15.31 0.02 10.57
C VAL A 169 -16.44 0.85 11.18
N LYS A 170 -17.38 0.22 11.89
CA LYS A 170 -18.43 0.94 12.65
C LYS A 170 -17.84 1.92 13.65
N GLY A 171 -16.74 1.55 14.31
CA GLY A 171 -16.01 2.43 15.23
C GLY A 171 -15.47 3.70 14.56
N ILE A 172 -14.95 3.58 13.33
CA ILE A 172 -14.47 4.72 12.54
C ILE A 172 -15.63 5.56 12.01
N ARG A 173 -16.69 4.92 11.47
CA ARG A 173 -17.87 5.61 10.92
C ARG A 173 -18.67 6.42 11.94
N LYS A 174 -18.48 6.20 13.24
CA LYS A 174 -19.06 7.07 14.28
C LYS A 174 -18.58 8.52 14.18
N ASP A 175 -17.34 8.72 13.76
CA ASP A 175 -16.68 10.02 13.80
C ASP A 175 -16.31 10.54 12.40
N TYR A 176 -16.31 9.68 11.37
CA TYR A 176 -15.84 10.00 10.01
C TYR A 176 -16.74 9.40 8.92
N ASP A 177 -17.62 10.24 8.35
CA ASP A 177 -18.56 9.83 7.30
C ASP A 177 -18.02 10.05 5.87
N ASP A 178 -17.01 10.90 5.69
CA ASP A 178 -16.53 11.39 4.39
C ASP A 178 -15.27 10.67 3.86
N ILE A 179 -14.81 9.63 4.54
CA ILE A 179 -13.64 8.85 4.15
C ILE A 179 -14.02 7.60 3.37
N SER A 180 -13.13 7.15 2.49
CA SER A 180 -13.27 5.85 1.81
C SER A 180 -12.61 4.72 2.62
N ILE A 181 -13.34 3.64 2.89
CA ILE A 181 -12.86 2.48 3.65
C ILE A 181 -12.87 1.24 2.74
N GLY A 182 -11.67 0.77 2.41
CA GLY A 182 -11.45 -0.51 1.74
C GLY A 182 -11.03 -1.61 2.70
N VAL A 183 -11.50 -2.83 2.48
CA VAL A 183 -11.12 -4.01 3.27
C VAL A 183 -10.63 -5.14 2.38
N GLU A 184 -9.55 -5.79 2.79
CA GLU A 184 -9.08 -7.07 2.28
C GLU A 184 -9.48 -8.14 3.28
N VAL A 185 -10.38 -9.04 2.86
CA VAL A 185 -11.15 -9.89 3.78
C VAL A 185 -11.34 -11.29 3.22
N VAL A 186 -11.36 -12.28 4.11
CA VAL A 186 -11.90 -13.62 3.80
C VAL A 186 -13.32 -13.67 4.33
N VAL A 187 -14.28 -13.92 3.45
CA VAL A 187 -15.70 -14.08 3.78
C VAL A 187 -16.10 -15.55 3.65
N GLY A 188 -17.03 -15.99 4.50
CA GLY A 188 -17.61 -17.32 4.46
C GLY A 188 -18.93 -17.37 3.68
N SER A 189 -19.61 -16.23 3.53
CA SER A 189 -20.91 -16.13 2.91
C SER A 189 -21.15 -14.78 2.22
N ARG A 190 -22.24 -14.71 1.45
CA ARG A 190 -22.75 -13.44 0.92
C ARG A 190 -23.29 -12.51 2.01
N GLU A 191 -23.80 -13.07 3.11
CA GLU A 191 -24.27 -12.29 4.25
C GLU A 191 -23.12 -11.49 4.89
N ASP A 192 -21.91 -12.05 4.93
CA ASP A 192 -20.71 -11.34 5.43
C ASP A 192 -20.41 -10.09 4.60
N ILE A 193 -20.55 -10.18 3.27
CA ILE A 193 -20.41 -9.05 2.34
C ILE A 193 -21.46 -7.99 2.67
N GLU A 194 -22.72 -8.39 2.83
CA GLU A 194 -23.83 -7.47 3.13
C GLU A 194 -23.65 -6.79 4.50
N ARG A 195 -23.15 -7.51 5.50
CA ARG A 195 -22.81 -6.97 6.82
C ARG A 195 -21.70 -5.93 6.75
N LEU A 196 -20.60 -6.24 6.05
CA LEU A 196 -19.48 -5.32 5.88
C LEU A 196 -19.87 -4.07 5.10
N ARG A 197 -20.66 -4.22 4.03
CA ARG A 197 -21.22 -3.08 3.29
C ARG A 197 -22.09 -2.22 4.21
N SER A 198 -22.97 -2.83 4.99
CA SER A 198 -23.85 -2.13 5.94
C SER A 198 -23.08 -1.46 7.08
N ALA A 199 -21.89 -1.95 7.42
CA ALA A 199 -20.99 -1.30 8.37
C ALA A 199 -20.31 -0.03 7.81
N GLY A 200 -20.38 0.21 6.51
CA GLY A 200 -19.80 1.38 5.84
C GLY A 200 -18.47 1.10 5.13
N VAL A 201 -18.24 -0.15 4.70
CA VAL A 201 -17.15 -0.50 3.77
C VAL A 201 -17.53 -0.08 2.34
N ASP A 202 -16.64 0.66 1.68
CA ASP A 202 -16.82 1.16 0.31
C ASP A 202 -16.18 0.25 -0.75
N GLU A 203 -15.10 -0.44 -0.39
CA GLU A 203 -14.35 -1.33 -1.29
C GLU A 203 -14.07 -2.67 -0.59
N MET A 204 -14.34 -3.79 -1.27
CA MET A 204 -13.94 -5.12 -0.81
C MET A 204 -12.94 -5.75 -1.77
N LYS A 205 -11.86 -6.30 -1.22
CA LYS A 205 -10.80 -7.03 -1.93
C LYS A 205 -10.83 -8.47 -1.47
N ILE A 206 -11.32 -9.35 -2.33
CA ILE A 206 -11.29 -10.80 -2.14
C ILE A 206 -10.28 -11.35 -3.14
N ASN A 207 -9.19 -11.92 -2.65
CA ASN A 207 -8.08 -12.35 -3.49
C ASN A 207 -8.25 -13.79 -3.96
N LEU A 208 -8.15 -14.02 -5.27
CA LEU A 208 -8.03 -15.37 -5.83
C LEU A 208 -6.68 -16.04 -5.53
N GLN A 209 -5.62 -15.23 -5.33
CA GLN A 209 -4.22 -15.62 -5.12
C GLN A 209 -3.54 -16.34 -6.29
N PHE A 210 -4.23 -17.29 -6.94
CA PHE A 210 -3.68 -18.12 -8.02
C PHE A 210 -4.63 -18.19 -9.21
N PRO A 211 -4.07 -18.33 -10.44
CA PRO A 211 -4.87 -18.40 -11.66
C PRO A 211 -5.55 -19.76 -11.87
N THR A 212 -5.23 -20.78 -11.07
CA THR A 212 -5.83 -22.11 -11.19
C THR A 212 -6.14 -22.69 -9.82
N LYS A 213 -7.25 -23.44 -9.75
CA LYS A 213 -7.64 -24.23 -8.57
C LYS A 213 -6.53 -25.14 -8.07
N LYS A 214 -5.84 -25.85 -8.97
CA LYS A 214 -4.77 -26.79 -8.61
C LYS A 214 -3.64 -26.11 -7.82
N LEU A 215 -3.21 -24.92 -8.24
CA LEU A 215 -2.20 -24.16 -7.52
C LEU A 215 -2.74 -23.60 -6.20
N PHE A 216 -3.98 -23.09 -6.21
CA PHE A 216 -4.64 -22.59 -5.02
C PHE A 216 -4.72 -23.66 -3.92
N ASP A 217 -5.22 -24.86 -4.25
CA ASP A 217 -5.38 -25.97 -3.31
C ASP A 217 -4.02 -26.42 -2.73
N ALA A 218 -2.99 -26.44 -3.57
CA ALA A 218 -1.64 -26.87 -3.16
C ALA A 218 -0.92 -25.86 -2.26
N ILE A 219 -1.20 -24.56 -2.41
CA ILE A 219 -0.40 -23.50 -1.78
C ILE A 219 -1.15 -22.81 -0.64
N CYS A 220 -2.46 -22.66 -0.73
CA CYS A 220 -3.25 -21.82 0.18
C CYS A 220 -4.48 -22.58 0.71
N GLY A 221 -5.34 -23.06 -0.20
CA GLY A 221 -6.42 -24.00 0.10
C GLY A 221 -7.38 -23.58 1.21
N TYR A 222 -7.55 -22.27 1.45
CA TYR A 222 -8.27 -21.79 2.64
C TYR A 222 -9.80 -21.76 2.47
N MET A 223 -10.29 -21.84 1.24
CA MET A 223 -11.72 -21.97 0.90
C MET A 223 -11.89 -22.66 -0.45
N GLU A 224 -13.12 -22.96 -0.86
CA GLU A 224 -13.37 -23.47 -2.20
C GLU A 224 -13.04 -22.40 -3.24
N TYR A 225 -12.19 -22.75 -4.21
CA TYR A 225 -11.71 -21.80 -5.23
C TYR A 225 -12.86 -21.15 -6.01
N GLU A 226 -13.88 -21.93 -6.34
CA GLU A 226 -15.08 -21.49 -7.05
C GLU A 226 -15.93 -20.51 -6.24
N LYS A 227 -15.87 -20.54 -4.91
CA LYS A 227 -16.60 -19.60 -4.04
C LYS A 227 -15.97 -18.20 -4.01
N ILE A 228 -14.75 -18.06 -4.54
CA ILE A 228 -14.05 -16.77 -4.63
C ILE A 228 -14.45 -16.01 -5.91
N LEU A 229 -14.84 -16.73 -6.96
CA LEU A 229 -15.24 -16.20 -8.27
C LEU A 229 -16.68 -15.65 -8.24
#